data_AF-A0A0K3CHR4-F1
#
_entry.id   AF-A0A0K3CHR4-F1
#
_cell.length_a   1.000
_cell.length_b   1.000
_cell.length_c   1.000
_cell.angle_alpha   90.00
_cell.angle_beta   90.00
_cell.angle_gamma   90.00
#
_symmetry.space_group_name_H-M   'P 1'
#
loop_
_entity.id
_entity.type
_entity.pdbx_description
1 polymer ?
#
loop_
_entity_poly.entity_id
_entity_poly.type
_entity_poly.pdbx_seq_one_letter_code
_entity_poly.pdbx_strand_id
1 'polypeptide(L)'
;MARQTSTVSGVWKKDSVKDVAESVGIANLPDEVAGALAGDVEYRLWEIIEESMKFMRHARRTRLKVEDVDQALKVRNLEPLWGFASSSQMPFKKTVTATGTVYHVEDEEVDLSKVIKTEIPSVPRDISFTAHWLAIEGVQPLIKENPTPQELARYAPKPASTALIPSASSAAGQPPSAVTPLVKHVLSRELQLYFTRLVDALGAGTQGATESSSEVREAALGSVRHDPGLHQLVPYLIAWGGEQIANNLHDLPALQRALDLFHAMLENPTLFVEPYLHQLTPPILTCLLTSALPPVPSDTYPSPPTIRTLAASLLHLLLERHAYAYPSLLPRVTKTLLRGLAGENRGLGARWGAARGLSGIVVGVGAEPATGGTGGGNKAVREWIGGGLKPLGEMIEREDETYEGERQDVVREIFNVLKESVLSLPSSADSSAPRPPLSDLTDRYGSLFASTIEAQWEQGGRDVHHAVAGIQQQLEQEDAEAEAEGEDEGDAEGDEDEEDEEDGGAMEE
;
A
#
# COMPACT_ATOMS: atom_id res chain seq x y z
N MET A 1 59.24 54.32 -9.27
CA MET A 1 58.25 53.48 -8.55
C MET A 1 58.43 52.06 -9.01
N ALA A 2 59.23 51.28 -8.28
CA ALA A 2 59.38 49.85 -8.54
C ALA A 2 58.04 49.16 -8.21
N ARG A 3 57.48 48.44 -9.18
CA ARG A 3 56.35 47.54 -8.93
C ARG A 3 56.84 46.48 -7.94
N GLN A 4 56.35 46.52 -6.71
CA GLN A 4 56.43 45.36 -5.84
C GLN A 4 55.68 44.22 -6.53
N THR A 5 56.42 43.24 -7.01
CA THR A 5 55.88 41.94 -7.39
C THR A 5 55.30 41.32 -6.12
N SER A 6 53.97 41.30 -6.00
CA SER A 6 53.30 40.49 -5.00
C SER A 6 53.73 39.05 -5.21
N THR A 7 54.65 38.57 -4.39
CA THR A 7 54.98 37.14 -4.33
C THR A 7 53.71 36.43 -3.90
N VAL A 8 53.03 35.80 -4.85
CA VAL A 8 52.00 34.81 -4.58
C VAL A 8 52.74 33.65 -3.94
N SER A 9 52.93 33.70 -2.61
CA SER A 9 53.43 32.54 -1.89
C SER A 9 52.26 31.56 -1.82
N GLY A 10 52.24 30.62 -2.76
CA GLY A 10 51.34 29.46 -2.72
C GLY A 10 51.50 28.69 -1.41
N VAL A 11 50.52 27.87 -1.08
CA VAL A 11 50.58 26.97 0.09
C VAL A 11 51.68 25.92 -0.11
N TRP A 12 52.03 25.61 -1.36
CA TRP A 12 53.10 24.69 -1.69
C TRP A 12 54.49 25.28 -1.39
N LYS A 13 55.30 24.55 -0.62
CA LYS A 13 56.62 25.02 -0.19
C LYS A 13 57.65 24.92 -1.31
N LYS A 14 58.45 25.98 -1.48
CA LYS A 14 59.60 26.01 -2.40
C LYS A 14 60.66 24.95 -2.07
N ASP A 15 60.78 24.57 -0.81
CA ASP A 15 61.76 23.58 -0.35
C ASP A 15 61.47 22.19 -0.96
N SER A 16 60.19 21.80 -1.06
CA SER A 16 59.80 20.53 -1.69
C SER A 16 60.16 20.45 -3.17
N VAL A 17 60.17 21.59 -3.88
CA VAL A 17 60.62 21.65 -5.27
C VAL A 17 62.14 21.50 -5.37
N LYS A 18 62.88 22.08 -4.42
CA LYS A 18 64.35 21.93 -4.35
C LYS A 18 64.76 20.50 -4.03
N ASP A 19 64.06 19.83 -3.12
CA ASP A 19 64.31 18.42 -2.78
C ASP A 19 64.17 17.51 -4.02
N VAL A 20 63.18 17.77 -4.89
CA VAL A 20 63.00 17.05 -6.16
C VAL A 20 64.08 17.43 -7.17
N ALA A 21 64.54 18.68 -7.22
CA ALA A 21 65.63 19.08 -8.10
C ALA A 21 66.97 18.40 -7.72
N GLU A 22 67.24 18.27 -6.42
CA GLU A 22 68.41 17.55 -5.90
C GLU A 22 68.36 16.06 -6.23
N SER A 23 67.19 15.42 -6.20
CA SER A 23 67.03 13.99 -6.56
C SER A 23 67.34 13.72 -8.04
N VAL A 24 67.12 14.71 -8.91
CA VAL A 24 67.49 14.69 -10.34
C VAL A 24 68.98 15.02 -10.55
N GLY A 25 69.68 15.53 -9.53
CA GLY A 25 71.10 15.89 -9.57
C GLY A 25 71.39 17.38 -9.82
N ILE A 26 70.38 18.26 -9.71
CA ILE A 26 70.54 19.71 -9.87
C ILE A 26 70.77 20.34 -8.49
N ALA A 27 72.04 20.63 -8.17
CA ALA A 27 72.44 21.05 -6.82
C ALA A 27 72.08 22.51 -6.45
N ASN A 28 71.78 23.39 -7.41
CA ASN A 28 71.55 24.81 -7.10
C ASN A 28 70.46 25.42 -7.99
N LEU A 29 69.20 25.31 -7.56
CA LEU A 29 68.04 25.90 -8.22
C LEU A 29 67.76 27.31 -7.63
N PRO A 30 67.69 28.37 -8.45
CA PRO A 30 67.40 29.71 -7.95
C PRO A 30 65.99 29.81 -7.35
N ASP A 31 65.86 30.54 -6.24
CA ASP A 31 64.62 30.67 -5.46
C ASP A 31 63.42 31.19 -6.26
N GLU A 32 63.66 32.06 -7.24
CA GLU A 32 62.61 32.59 -8.13
C GLU A 32 61.99 31.49 -9.00
N VAL A 33 62.81 30.58 -9.53
CA VAL A 33 62.35 29.46 -10.36
C VAL A 33 61.62 28.43 -9.48
N ALA A 34 62.15 28.14 -8.29
CA ALA A 34 61.50 27.25 -7.34
C ALA A 34 60.12 27.78 -6.90
N GLY A 35 60.00 29.10 -6.68
CA GLY A 35 58.74 29.75 -6.34
C GLY A 35 57.72 29.72 -7.48
N ALA A 36 58.15 30.00 -8.71
CA ALA A 36 57.28 29.94 -9.88
C ALA A 36 56.78 28.50 -10.15
N LEU A 37 57.66 27.51 -10.05
CA LEU A 37 57.30 26.10 -10.25
C LEU A 37 56.36 25.60 -9.15
N ALA A 38 56.57 25.99 -7.90
CA ALA A 38 55.67 25.66 -6.79
C ALA A 38 54.23 26.19 -7.05
N GLY A 39 54.11 27.40 -7.59
CA GLY A 39 52.82 27.97 -7.99
C GLY A 39 52.13 27.19 -9.13
N ASP A 40 52.89 26.75 -10.13
CA ASP A 40 52.34 25.93 -11.23
C ASP A 40 51.90 24.55 -10.75
N VAL A 41 52.66 23.92 -9.84
CA VAL A 41 52.30 22.63 -9.24
C VAL A 41 51.00 22.74 -8.44
N GLU A 42 50.85 23.79 -7.63
CA GLU A 42 49.63 24.03 -6.87
C GLU A 42 48.42 24.23 -7.80
N TYR A 43 48.58 25.01 -8.87
CA TYR A 43 47.52 25.20 -9.87
C TYR A 43 47.09 23.87 -10.50
N ARG A 44 48.03 23.03 -10.94
CA ARG A 44 47.73 21.70 -11.51
C ARG A 44 47.06 20.78 -10.49
N LEU A 45 47.47 20.84 -9.22
CA LEU A 45 46.86 20.05 -8.15
C LEU A 45 45.38 20.43 -7.94
N TRP A 46 45.09 21.74 -7.86
CA TRP A 46 43.72 22.23 -7.79
C TRP A 46 42.89 21.79 -8.99
N GLU A 47 43.48 21.84 -10.18
CA GLU A 47 42.82 21.43 -11.42
C GLU A 47 42.39 19.95 -11.40
N ILE A 48 43.28 19.06 -10.93
CA ILE A 48 43.00 17.63 -10.77
C ILE A 48 41.92 17.43 -9.69
N ILE A 49 42.00 18.14 -8.58
CA ILE A 49 41.01 18.04 -7.48
C ILE A 49 39.64 18.49 -7.96
N GLU A 50 39.55 19.60 -8.70
CA GLU A 50 38.30 20.09 -9.27
C GLU A 50 37.66 19.09 -10.23
N GLU A 51 38.44 18.47 -11.11
CA GLU A 51 37.94 17.45 -12.03
C GLU A 51 37.49 16.19 -11.27
N SER A 52 38.24 15.77 -10.25
CA SER A 52 37.89 14.65 -9.37
C SER A 52 36.60 14.90 -8.59
N MET A 53 36.37 16.14 -8.14
CA MET A 53 35.13 16.54 -7.47
C MET A 53 33.91 16.46 -8.40
N LYS A 54 34.08 16.72 -9.71
CA LYS A 54 32.99 16.53 -10.68
C LYS A 54 32.61 15.05 -10.76
N PHE A 55 33.59 14.15 -10.90
CA PHE A 55 33.34 12.71 -10.88
C PHE A 55 32.65 12.24 -9.59
N MET A 56 33.10 12.73 -8.43
CA MET A 56 32.48 12.43 -7.14
C MET A 56 31.00 12.86 -7.10
N ARG A 57 30.69 14.08 -7.57
CA ARG A 57 29.32 14.61 -7.61
C ARG A 57 28.46 13.85 -8.61
N HIS A 58 28.99 13.52 -9.79
CA HIS A 58 28.29 12.73 -10.80
C HIS A 58 28.02 11.29 -10.33
N ALA A 59 28.88 10.74 -9.49
CA ALA A 59 28.68 9.46 -8.81
C ALA A 59 27.74 9.53 -7.60
N ARG A 60 27.13 10.70 -7.31
CA ARG A 60 26.23 10.96 -6.16
C ARG A 60 26.86 10.62 -4.81
N ARG A 61 28.18 10.79 -4.68
CA ARG A 61 28.93 10.57 -3.44
C ARG A 61 29.35 11.92 -2.83
N THR A 62 29.53 11.94 -1.52
CA THR A 62 30.06 13.11 -0.77
C THR A 62 31.52 12.94 -0.38
N ARG A 63 32.06 11.72 -0.51
CA ARG A 63 33.46 11.37 -0.21
C ARG A 63 34.20 11.04 -1.51
N LEU A 64 35.30 11.75 -1.73
CA LEU A 64 36.18 11.58 -2.88
C LEU A 64 36.98 10.27 -2.72
N LYS A 65 36.93 9.41 -3.74
CA LYS A 65 37.67 8.15 -3.80
C LYS A 65 38.88 8.26 -4.74
N VAL A 66 39.82 7.33 -4.60
CA VAL A 66 41.01 7.23 -5.49
C VAL A 66 40.59 7.03 -6.95
N GLU A 67 39.52 6.26 -7.19
CA GLU A 67 38.96 6.06 -8.53
C GLU A 67 38.54 7.38 -9.21
N ASP A 68 38.03 8.34 -8.43
CA ASP A 68 37.60 9.63 -8.98
C ASP A 68 38.82 10.45 -9.47
N VAL A 69 39.97 10.30 -8.81
CA VAL A 69 41.24 10.92 -9.21
C VAL A 69 41.85 10.22 -10.42
N ASP A 70 41.80 8.89 -10.49
CA ASP A 70 42.28 8.13 -11.65
C ASP A 70 41.48 8.50 -12.93
N GLN A 71 40.17 8.70 -12.82
CA GLN A 71 39.35 9.20 -13.93
C GLN A 71 39.70 10.64 -14.30
N ALA A 72 39.98 11.51 -13.32
CA ALA A 72 40.45 12.87 -13.57
C ALA A 72 41.79 12.88 -14.34
N LEU A 73 42.76 12.05 -13.93
CA LEU A 73 44.04 11.92 -14.62
C LEU A 73 43.87 11.47 -16.07
N LYS A 74 43.00 10.48 -16.32
CA LYS A 74 42.67 10.00 -17.67
C LYS A 74 42.08 11.09 -18.57
N VAL A 75 41.12 11.88 -18.06
CA VAL A 75 40.52 12.98 -18.83
C VAL A 75 41.53 14.06 -19.17
N ARG A 76 42.51 14.29 -18.29
CA ARG A 76 43.59 15.25 -18.52
C ARG A 76 44.73 14.70 -19.37
N ASN A 77 44.63 13.46 -19.86
CA ASN A 77 45.71 12.77 -20.59
C ASN A 77 47.03 12.73 -19.80
N LEU A 78 46.94 12.59 -18.48
CA LEU A 78 48.08 12.39 -17.60
C LEU A 78 48.34 10.88 -17.42
N GLU A 79 49.57 10.54 -17.07
CA GLU A 79 49.94 9.15 -16.79
C GLU A 79 49.19 8.62 -15.56
N PRO A 80 48.66 7.38 -15.61
CA PRO A 80 47.94 6.80 -14.48
C PRO A 80 48.89 6.44 -13.34
N LEU A 81 48.46 6.72 -12.10
CA LEU A 81 49.20 6.40 -10.89
C LEU A 81 48.75 5.05 -10.33
N TRP A 82 49.63 4.05 -10.40
CA TRP A 82 49.37 2.69 -9.92
C TRP A 82 49.71 2.52 -8.43
N GLY A 83 49.09 1.52 -7.78
CA GLY A 83 49.40 1.16 -6.39
C GLY A 83 48.46 1.73 -5.31
N PHE A 84 47.44 2.51 -5.70
CA PHE A 84 46.52 3.16 -4.76
C PHE A 84 45.12 2.52 -4.67
N ALA A 85 44.90 1.38 -5.32
CA ALA A 85 43.61 0.68 -5.32
C ALA A 85 43.37 -0.18 -4.05
N SER A 86 44.41 -0.40 -3.24
CA SER A 86 44.31 -1.21 -2.03
C SER A 86 43.48 -0.50 -0.95
N SER A 87 42.67 -1.26 -0.21
CA SER A 87 41.95 -0.78 0.97
C SER A 87 42.86 -0.58 2.19
N SER A 88 44.13 -1.01 2.10
CA SER A 88 45.11 -0.81 3.17
C SER A 88 45.46 0.67 3.30
N GLN A 89 45.36 1.19 4.52
CA GLN A 89 45.84 2.54 4.81
C GLN A 89 47.37 2.52 4.81
N MET A 90 48.00 3.41 4.04
CA MET A 90 49.45 3.63 4.10
C MET A 90 49.74 4.78 5.09
N PRO A 91 50.17 4.50 6.33
CA PRO A 91 50.54 5.56 7.26
C PRO A 91 51.87 6.20 6.87
N PHE A 92 51.93 7.53 6.93
CA PHE A 92 53.19 8.26 6.76
C PHE A 92 53.99 8.23 8.06
N LYS A 93 55.22 7.72 8.01
CA LYS A 93 56.15 7.70 9.15
C LYS A 93 57.08 8.90 9.08
N LYS A 94 57.22 9.61 10.19
CA LYS A 94 58.11 10.77 10.31
C LYS A 94 59.48 10.31 10.80
N THR A 95 60.51 10.54 10.01
CA THR A 95 61.91 10.37 10.40
C THR A 95 62.61 11.74 10.47
N VAL A 96 63.42 11.93 11.50
CA VAL A 96 64.16 13.20 11.70
C VAL A 96 65.60 12.96 11.31
N THR A 97 66.04 13.62 10.24
CA THR A 97 67.40 13.57 9.71
C THR A 97 68.13 14.87 10.06
N ALA A 98 69.47 14.88 10.02
CA ALA A 98 70.30 16.04 10.35
C ALA A 98 70.00 17.30 9.49
N THR A 99 69.39 17.13 8.32
CA THR A 99 69.04 18.20 7.36
C THR A 99 67.56 18.60 7.41
N GLY A 100 66.71 17.91 8.17
CA GLY A 100 65.28 18.20 8.24
C GLY A 100 64.40 16.99 8.61
N THR A 101 63.08 17.21 8.64
CA THR A 101 62.10 16.15 8.87
C THR A 101 61.63 15.56 7.55
N VAL A 102 61.85 14.26 7.35
CA VAL A 102 61.41 13.52 6.15
C VAL A 102 60.22 12.65 6.54
N TYR A 103 59.21 12.62 5.68
CA TYR A 103 58.10 11.69 5.80
C TYR A 103 58.28 10.62 4.74
N HIS A 104 58.30 9.37 5.14
CA HIS A 104 58.37 8.25 4.20
C HIS A 104 57.22 7.27 4.46
N VAL A 105 56.85 6.55 3.41
CA VAL A 105 55.98 5.39 3.53
C VAL A 105 56.88 4.20 3.87
N GLU A 106 56.56 3.46 4.92
CA GLU A 106 57.23 2.22 5.26
C GLU A 106 56.57 1.10 4.46
N ASP A 107 57.35 0.40 3.64
CA ASP A 107 56.88 -0.72 2.84
C ASP A 107 57.40 -2.00 3.48
N GLU A 108 56.51 -2.76 4.12
CA GLU A 108 56.86 -4.02 4.76
C GLU A 108 56.86 -5.15 3.72
N GLU A 109 57.97 -5.88 3.61
CA GLU A 109 58.04 -7.03 2.72
C GLU A 109 57.10 -8.15 3.21
N VAL A 110 56.12 -8.51 2.39
CA VAL A 110 55.16 -9.58 2.68
C VAL A 110 55.58 -10.88 1.99
N ASP A 111 55.63 -11.98 2.76
CA ASP A 111 55.88 -13.31 2.22
C ASP A 111 54.69 -13.78 1.35
N LEU A 112 54.98 -14.14 0.09
CA LEU A 112 54.01 -14.63 -0.89
C LEU A 112 53.25 -15.87 -0.37
N SER A 113 53.91 -16.70 0.46
CA SER A 113 53.30 -17.88 1.06
C SER A 113 52.16 -17.53 2.01
N LYS A 114 52.22 -16.34 2.63
CA LYS A 114 51.16 -15.83 3.51
C LYS A 114 49.99 -15.29 2.70
N VAL A 115 50.27 -14.58 1.59
CA VAL A 115 49.23 -14.04 0.69
C VAL A 115 48.41 -15.17 0.05
N ILE A 116 49.03 -16.28 -0.34
CA ILE A 116 48.30 -17.43 -0.92
C ILE A 116 47.37 -18.08 0.13
N LYS A 117 47.74 -18.01 1.41
CA LYS A 117 46.96 -18.58 2.52
C LYS A 117 45.91 -17.63 3.07
N THR A 118 45.84 -16.37 2.61
CA THR A 118 44.80 -15.45 3.10
C THR A 118 43.44 -15.93 2.65
N GLU A 119 42.49 -15.94 3.58
CA GLU A 119 41.11 -16.31 3.29
C GLU A 119 40.45 -15.29 2.37
N ILE A 120 39.58 -15.78 1.48
CA ILE A 120 38.84 -14.94 0.55
C ILE A 120 37.80 -14.13 1.35
N PRO A 121 37.69 -12.80 1.14
CA PRO A 121 36.71 -11.99 1.85
C PRO A 121 35.28 -12.42 1.50
N SER A 122 34.37 -12.27 2.45
CA SER A 122 32.95 -12.55 2.23
C SER A 122 32.35 -11.57 1.21
N VAL A 123 31.54 -12.10 0.31
CA VAL A 123 30.86 -11.30 -0.71
C VAL A 123 29.57 -10.71 -0.11
N PRO A 124 29.34 -9.39 -0.24
CA PRO A 124 28.06 -8.79 0.16
C PRO A 124 26.86 -9.38 -0.60
N ARG A 125 25.66 -9.24 -0.04
CA ARG A 125 24.42 -9.62 -0.74
C ARG A 125 24.21 -8.74 -1.97
N ASP A 126 23.52 -9.29 -2.96
CA ASP A 126 23.08 -8.53 -4.14
C ASP A 126 22.17 -7.36 -3.75
N ILE A 127 22.12 -6.36 -4.65
CA ILE A 127 21.39 -5.12 -4.45
C ILE A 127 19.87 -5.42 -4.48
N SER A 128 19.19 -5.19 -3.36
CA SER A 128 17.74 -5.19 -3.27
C SER A 128 17.22 -3.83 -2.82
N PHE A 129 15.95 -3.52 -3.13
CA PHE A 129 15.28 -2.32 -2.65
C PHE A 129 14.17 -2.69 -1.68
N THR A 130 13.98 -1.87 -0.65
CA THR A 130 12.85 -1.96 0.28
C THR A 130 12.08 -0.64 0.23
N ALA A 131 10.80 -0.72 -0.12
CA ALA A 131 9.93 0.45 -0.20
C ALA A 131 9.13 0.61 1.08
N HIS A 132 8.98 1.84 1.55
CA HIS A 132 8.12 2.20 2.66
C HIS A 132 7.54 3.60 2.43
N TRP A 133 6.47 3.91 3.17
CA TRP A 133 5.85 5.24 3.13
C TRP A 133 6.69 6.24 3.94
N LEU A 134 7.35 7.16 3.25
CA LEU A 134 8.08 8.25 3.91
C LEU A 134 7.12 9.30 4.49
N ALA A 135 6.04 9.63 3.77
CA ALA A 135 5.05 10.60 4.20
C ALA A 135 3.67 10.28 3.62
N ILE A 136 2.63 10.55 4.40
CA ILE A 136 1.22 10.49 4.02
C ILE A 136 0.64 11.86 4.38
N GLU A 137 0.04 12.57 3.41
CA GLU A 137 -0.51 13.93 3.63
C GLU A 137 0.50 14.93 4.23
N GLY A 138 1.79 14.78 3.89
CA GLY A 138 2.87 15.62 4.41
C GLY A 138 3.31 15.29 5.85
N VAL A 139 2.70 14.29 6.50
CA VAL A 139 3.10 13.78 7.81
C VAL A 139 3.89 12.49 7.65
N GLN A 140 5.05 12.40 8.31
CA GLN A 140 5.86 11.18 8.29
C GLN A 140 5.27 10.16 9.28
N PRO A 141 4.88 8.94 8.84
CA PRO A 141 4.40 7.91 9.75
C PRO A 141 5.56 7.41 10.62
N LEU A 142 5.25 7.06 11.87
CA LEU A 142 6.22 6.56 12.86
C LEU A 142 6.49 5.07 12.66
N ILE A 143 7.08 4.72 11.52
CA ILE A 143 7.58 3.37 11.22
C ILE A 143 9.08 3.28 11.56
N LYS A 144 9.62 2.06 11.71
CA LYS A 144 11.02 1.83 12.11
C LYS A 144 12.01 2.42 11.10
N GLU A 145 11.62 2.45 9.84
CA GLU A 145 12.42 2.94 8.71
C GLU A 145 12.50 4.47 8.67
N ASN A 146 11.52 5.17 9.25
CA ASN A 146 11.46 6.63 9.27
C ASN A 146 12.18 7.17 10.51
N PRO A 147 12.96 8.25 10.38
CA PRO A 147 13.66 8.84 11.51
C PRO A 147 12.67 9.47 12.49
N THR A 148 12.98 9.37 13.78
CA THR A 148 12.20 10.07 14.80
C THR A 148 12.42 11.58 14.70
N PRO A 149 11.45 12.41 15.15
CA PRO A 149 11.62 13.86 15.20
C PRO A 149 12.88 14.31 15.98
N GLN A 150 13.31 13.53 16.97
CA GLN A 150 14.52 13.80 17.76
C GLN A 150 15.80 13.54 16.97
N GLU A 151 15.82 12.52 16.11
CA GLU A 151 16.96 12.22 15.24
C GLU A 151 17.09 13.27 14.14
N LEU A 152 15.96 13.69 13.54
CA LEU A 152 15.93 14.78 12.56
C LEU A 152 16.54 16.07 13.13
N ALA A 153 16.29 16.39 14.41
CA ALA A 153 16.88 17.55 15.07
C ALA A 153 18.41 17.49 15.19
N ARG A 154 19.02 16.29 15.19
CA ARG A 154 20.49 16.12 15.20
C ARG A 154 21.12 16.45 13.85
N TYR A 155 20.40 16.16 12.77
CA TYR A 155 20.83 16.43 11.39
C TYR A 155 20.35 17.79 10.86
N ALA A 156 19.46 18.46 11.59
CA ALA A 156 19.05 19.82 11.27
C ALA A 156 20.31 20.70 11.20
N PRO A 157 20.50 21.47 10.12
CA PRO A 157 21.60 22.41 10.04
C PRO A 157 21.50 23.32 11.25
N LYS A 158 22.52 23.31 12.12
CA LYS A 158 22.57 24.17 13.31
C LYS A 158 22.26 25.59 12.82
N PRO A 159 21.13 26.19 13.22
CA PRO A 159 20.85 27.56 12.82
C PRO A 159 22.00 28.41 13.33
N ALA A 160 22.58 29.23 12.46
CA ALA A 160 23.45 30.31 12.89
C ALA A 160 22.69 31.07 13.99
N SER A 161 23.28 31.14 15.18
CA SER A 161 22.66 31.69 16.38
C SER A 161 22.16 33.11 16.12
N THR A 162 20.87 33.28 15.82
CA THR A 162 20.11 34.52 15.99
C THR A 162 18.62 34.17 16.02
N ALA A 163 17.92 34.77 16.99
CA ALA A 163 16.48 34.72 17.26
C ALA A 163 15.98 33.56 18.16
N LEU A 164 15.97 33.88 19.46
CA LEU A 164 15.11 33.32 20.49
C LEU A 164 13.63 33.48 20.09
N ILE A 165 12.90 32.38 19.96
CA ILE A 165 11.45 32.33 20.09
C ILE A 165 11.14 31.15 21.02
N PRO A 166 10.42 31.35 22.14
CA PRO A 166 10.17 30.27 23.10
C PRO A 166 9.05 29.36 22.58
N SER A 167 9.36 28.09 22.33
CA SER A 167 8.35 27.04 22.15
C SER A 167 7.77 26.65 23.51
N ALA A 168 6.46 26.81 23.64
CA ALA A 168 5.69 26.33 24.77
C ALA A 168 5.72 24.79 24.84
N SER A 169 5.84 24.30 26.07
CA SER A 169 5.84 22.91 26.48
C SER A 169 4.53 22.18 26.14
N SER A 170 4.64 20.92 25.73
CA SER A 170 3.55 19.95 25.83
C SER A 170 4.13 18.61 26.27
N ALA A 171 3.57 18.10 27.36
CA ALA A 171 4.05 16.98 28.16
C ALA A 171 3.81 15.61 27.50
N ALA A 172 4.55 14.62 28.01
CA ALA A 172 4.52 13.22 27.63
C ALA A 172 3.19 12.51 27.93
N GLY A 173 2.81 11.56 27.07
CA GLY A 173 1.76 10.57 27.36
C GLY A 173 1.17 9.88 26.12
N GLN A 174 1.61 8.63 25.87
CA GLN A 174 1.03 7.57 25.02
C GLN A 174 1.07 7.68 23.47
N PRO A 175 1.22 6.54 22.75
CA PRO A 175 1.15 6.47 21.30
C PRO A 175 -0.32 6.34 20.83
N PRO A 176 -0.87 7.31 20.09
CA PRO A 176 -2.14 7.10 19.41
C PRO A 176 -1.90 6.32 18.11
N SER A 177 -2.23 5.03 18.10
CA SER A 177 -2.54 4.25 16.90
C SER A 177 -3.92 4.60 16.30
N ALA A 178 -4.50 5.74 16.67
CA ALA A 178 -5.68 6.30 16.04
C ALA A 178 -5.22 7.30 14.98
N VAL A 179 -5.61 7.05 13.73
CA VAL A 179 -5.68 8.07 12.67
C VAL A 179 -6.72 9.10 13.13
N THR A 180 -6.34 9.93 14.08
CA THR A 180 -6.99 11.22 14.28
C THR A 180 -6.67 12.03 13.02
N PRO A 181 -7.64 12.76 12.44
CA PRO A 181 -7.32 13.74 11.42
C PRO A 181 -6.47 14.82 12.09
N LEU A 182 -5.15 14.60 12.11
CA LEU A 182 -4.16 15.35 12.87
C LEU A 182 -3.82 16.70 12.24
N VAL A 183 -4.44 17.01 11.11
CA VAL A 183 -4.32 18.31 10.44
C VAL A 183 -5.67 18.98 10.54
N LYS A 184 -5.76 20.09 11.30
CA LYS A 184 -6.74 21.13 10.97
C LYS A 184 -6.35 21.60 9.58
N HIS A 185 -6.93 21.00 8.53
CA HIS A 185 -6.60 21.38 7.16
C HIS A 185 -6.75 22.90 7.09
N VAL A 186 -5.65 23.57 6.73
CA VAL A 186 -5.61 25.04 6.63
C VAL A 186 -6.38 25.40 5.37
N LEU A 187 -7.69 25.32 5.49
CA LEU A 187 -8.61 25.46 4.40
C LEU A 187 -8.68 26.93 4.02
N SER A 188 -8.32 27.26 2.77
CA SER A 188 -8.44 28.63 2.28
C SER A 188 -9.91 29.08 2.31
N ARG A 189 -10.15 30.40 2.42
CA ARG A 189 -11.50 30.95 2.38
C ARG A 189 -12.23 30.60 1.07
N GLU A 190 -11.50 30.52 -0.04
CA GLU A 190 -12.05 30.15 -1.34
C GLU A 190 -12.46 28.67 -1.38
N LEU A 191 -11.65 27.80 -0.78
CA LEU A 191 -11.90 26.37 -0.71
C LEU A 191 -13.07 26.05 0.24
N GLN A 192 -13.24 26.83 1.32
CA GLN A 192 -14.43 26.81 2.16
C GLN A 192 -15.68 27.21 1.38
N LEU A 193 -15.63 28.31 0.64
CA LEU A 193 -16.75 28.77 -0.19
C LEU A 193 -17.10 27.77 -1.29
N TYR A 194 -16.10 27.13 -1.90
CA TYR A 194 -16.30 26.04 -2.85
C TYR A 194 -17.02 24.88 -2.18
N PHE A 195 -16.53 24.41 -1.02
CA PHE A 195 -17.16 23.32 -0.27
C PHE A 195 -18.60 23.63 0.12
N THR A 196 -18.88 24.83 0.64
CA THR A 196 -20.24 25.26 0.99
C THR A 196 -21.15 25.26 -0.25
N ARG A 197 -20.71 25.85 -1.36
CA ARG A 197 -21.51 25.85 -2.61
C ARG A 197 -21.74 24.45 -3.16
N LEU A 198 -20.75 23.56 -3.05
CA LEU A 198 -20.85 22.18 -3.48
C LEU A 198 -21.86 21.41 -2.62
N VAL A 199 -21.77 21.52 -1.29
CA VAL A 199 -22.71 20.90 -0.36
C VAL A 199 -24.11 21.47 -0.53
N ASP A 200 -24.26 22.77 -0.76
CA ASP A 200 -25.55 23.40 -1.02
C ASP A 200 -26.16 22.90 -2.34
N ALA A 201 -25.36 22.81 -3.41
CA ALA A 201 -25.81 22.27 -4.70
C ALA A 201 -26.22 20.79 -4.61
N LEU A 202 -25.53 20.00 -3.77
CA LEU A 202 -25.86 18.60 -3.52
C LEU A 202 -26.98 18.43 -2.47
N GLY A 203 -27.20 19.40 -1.59
CA GLY A 203 -28.18 19.36 -0.50
C GLY A 203 -29.55 19.96 -0.87
N ALA A 204 -29.60 20.88 -1.83
CA ALA A 204 -30.79 21.61 -2.25
C ALA A 204 -31.91 20.76 -2.90
N GLY A 205 -31.71 19.44 -3.06
CA GLY A 205 -32.70 18.53 -3.60
C GLY A 205 -33.96 18.32 -2.75
N THR A 206 -34.03 18.87 -1.53
CA THR A 206 -35.16 18.69 -0.61
C THR A 206 -36.30 19.71 -0.79
N GLN A 207 -36.13 20.76 -1.60
CA GLN A 207 -37.18 21.76 -1.84
C GLN A 207 -37.31 22.11 -3.33
N GLY A 208 -38.24 21.45 -4.03
CA GLY A 208 -38.73 21.84 -5.35
C GLY A 208 -37.75 21.58 -6.50
N ALA A 209 -37.92 20.45 -7.18
CA ALA A 209 -37.23 20.14 -8.44
C ALA A 209 -37.64 21.15 -9.53
N THR A 210 -36.87 22.22 -9.66
CA THR A 210 -36.78 23.03 -10.88
C THR A 210 -35.64 22.44 -11.72
N GLU A 211 -35.83 22.33 -13.03
CA GLU A 211 -34.85 21.72 -13.97
C GLU A 211 -33.44 22.34 -13.81
N SER A 212 -33.37 23.63 -13.47
CA SER A 212 -32.13 24.35 -13.14
C SER A 212 -31.33 23.75 -11.96
N SER A 213 -31.98 23.09 -11.00
CA SER A 213 -31.32 22.50 -9.84
C SER A 213 -30.56 21.22 -10.21
N SER A 214 -31.05 20.45 -11.19
CA SER A 214 -30.35 19.25 -11.65
C SER A 214 -29.12 19.58 -12.49
N GLU A 215 -29.18 20.64 -13.32
CA GLU A 215 -28.03 21.12 -14.10
C GLU A 215 -26.91 21.62 -13.19
N VAL A 216 -27.24 22.36 -12.12
CA VAL A 216 -26.27 22.84 -11.13
C VAL A 216 -25.63 21.66 -10.38
N ARG A 217 -26.40 20.62 -10.08
CA ARG A 217 -25.90 19.38 -9.47
C ARG A 217 -24.93 18.64 -10.38
N GLU A 218 -25.26 18.50 -11.66
CA GLU A 218 -24.39 17.82 -12.63
C GLU A 218 -23.10 18.62 -12.87
N ALA A 219 -23.18 19.95 -12.94
CA ALA A 219 -22.01 20.82 -13.00
C ALA A 219 -21.12 20.70 -11.75
N ALA A 220 -21.73 20.62 -10.56
CA ALA A 220 -21.03 20.38 -9.30
C ALA A 220 -20.29 19.02 -9.28
N LEU A 221 -20.94 17.94 -9.71
CA LEU A 221 -20.33 16.62 -9.84
C LEU A 221 -19.23 16.60 -10.91
N GLY A 222 -19.46 17.27 -12.04
CA GLY A 222 -18.46 17.46 -13.10
C GLY A 222 -17.21 18.20 -12.64
N SER A 223 -17.38 19.17 -11.74
CA SER A 223 -16.27 19.88 -11.08
C SER A 223 -15.44 18.93 -10.21
N VAL A 224 -16.09 18.10 -9.37
CA VAL A 224 -15.39 17.14 -8.51
C VAL A 224 -14.63 16.09 -9.31
N ARG A 225 -15.15 15.66 -10.46
CA ARG A 225 -14.51 14.65 -11.34
C ARG A 225 -13.20 15.12 -11.97
N HIS A 226 -13.06 16.43 -12.25
CA HIS A 226 -11.95 16.95 -13.04
C HIS A 226 -11.00 17.89 -12.28
N ASP A 227 -11.43 18.46 -11.14
CA ASP A 227 -10.64 19.48 -10.43
C ASP A 227 -9.46 18.85 -9.65
N PRO A 228 -8.21 19.26 -9.92
CA PRO A 228 -7.01 18.77 -9.23
C PRO A 228 -6.75 19.40 -7.86
N GLY A 229 -7.45 20.47 -7.49
CA GLY A 229 -7.19 21.24 -6.26
C GLY A 229 -7.88 20.73 -5.00
N LEU A 230 -8.66 19.64 -5.08
CA LEU A 230 -9.61 19.24 -4.03
C LEU A 230 -9.02 18.31 -2.96
N HIS A 231 -7.72 18.04 -2.99
CA HIS A 231 -7.07 17.09 -2.08
C HIS A 231 -7.34 17.38 -0.60
N GLN A 232 -7.27 18.66 -0.19
CA GLN A 232 -7.55 19.07 1.19
C GLN A 232 -9.03 18.92 1.59
N LEU A 233 -9.95 18.81 0.63
CA LEU A 233 -11.39 18.63 0.88
C LEU A 233 -11.81 17.17 0.95
N VAL A 234 -11.00 16.24 0.43
CA VAL A 234 -11.33 14.81 0.39
C VAL A 234 -11.84 14.28 1.74
N PRO A 235 -11.18 14.55 2.89
CA PRO A 235 -11.65 14.06 4.18
C PRO A 235 -13.02 14.62 4.57
N TYR A 236 -13.26 15.90 4.26
CA TYR A 236 -14.51 16.58 4.57
C TYR A 236 -15.66 16.12 3.67
N LEU A 237 -15.37 15.84 2.40
CA LEU A 237 -16.36 15.30 1.45
C LEU A 237 -16.75 13.87 1.82
N ILE A 238 -15.79 13.04 2.22
CA ILE A 238 -16.06 11.66 2.67
C ILE A 238 -16.85 11.68 3.98
N ALA A 239 -16.47 12.54 4.94
CA ALA A 239 -17.21 12.71 6.18
C ALA A 239 -18.64 13.20 5.93
N TRP A 240 -18.82 14.21 5.07
CA TRP A 240 -20.14 14.72 4.70
C TRP A 240 -20.98 13.64 4.01
N GLY A 241 -20.44 12.93 3.02
CA GLY A 241 -21.17 11.84 2.34
C GLY A 241 -21.56 10.72 3.30
N GLY A 242 -20.68 10.35 4.23
CA GLY A 242 -20.96 9.37 5.27
C GLY A 242 -22.05 9.83 6.25
N GLU A 243 -22.02 11.09 6.67
CA GLU A 243 -23.05 11.69 7.53
C GLU A 243 -24.40 11.81 6.82
N GLN A 244 -24.42 12.19 5.54
CA GLN A 244 -25.64 12.22 4.72
C GLN A 244 -26.27 10.83 4.63
N ILE A 245 -25.47 9.80 4.38
CA ILE A 245 -25.96 8.41 4.32
C ILE A 245 -26.48 7.97 5.69
N ALA A 246 -25.78 8.28 6.79
CA ALA A 246 -26.16 7.83 8.13
C ALA A 246 -27.41 8.54 8.69
N ASN A 247 -27.57 9.84 8.42
CA ASN A 247 -28.68 10.63 8.95
C ASN A 247 -29.94 10.55 8.07
N ASN A 248 -29.78 10.38 6.75
CA ASN A 248 -30.88 10.43 5.79
C ASN A 248 -31.21 9.08 5.16
N LEU A 249 -31.17 7.96 5.90
CA LEU A 249 -31.56 6.63 5.38
C LEU A 249 -32.97 6.58 4.77
N HIS A 250 -33.84 7.51 5.18
CA HIS A 250 -35.23 7.59 4.72
C HIS A 250 -35.44 8.40 3.43
N ASP A 251 -34.44 9.15 2.94
CA ASP A 251 -34.55 9.98 1.73
C ASP A 251 -33.72 9.40 0.58
N LEU A 252 -34.38 8.60 -0.28
CA LEU A 252 -33.73 7.91 -1.41
C LEU A 252 -32.94 8.86 -2.35
N PRO A 253 -33.48 10.03 -2.76
CA PRO A 253 -32.72 11.06 -3.46
C PRO A 253 -31.44 11.52 -2.75
N ALA A 254 -31.41 11.64 -1.41
CA ALA A 254 -30.20 12.05 -0.69
C ALA A 254 -29.11 10.98 -0.75
N LEU A 255 -29.48 9.70 -0.60
CA LEU A 255 -28.53 8.59 -0.75
C LEU A 255 -27.94 8.56 -2.16
N GLN A 256 -28.76 8.75 -3.19
CA GLN A 256 -28.27 8.80 -4.57
C GLN A 256 -27.25 9.93 -4.76
N ARG A 257 -27.52 11.14 -4.23
CA ARG A 257 -26.57 12.27 -4.32
C ARG A 257 -25.25 11.99 -3.61
N ALA A 258 -25.28 11.31 -2.46
CA ALA A 258 -24.07 10.91 -1.74
C ALA A 258 -23.26 9.85 -2.49
N LEU A 259 -23.92 8.85 -3.09
CA LEU A 259 -23.27 7.84 -3.92
C LEU A 259 -22.70 8.44 -5.22
N ASP A 260 -23.43 9.35 -5.88
CA ASP A 260 -22.95 10.08 -7.05
C ASP A 260 -21.70 10.92 -6.75
N LEU A 261 -21.64 11.51 -5.54
CA LEU A 261 -20.44 12.21 -5.07
C LEU A 261 -19.26 11.24 -4.90
N PHE A 262 -19.46 10.10 -4.25
CA PHE A 262 -18.40 9.09 -4.11
C PHE A 262 -17.94 8.55 -5.47
N HIS A 263 -18.86 8.37 -6.42
CA HIS A 263 -18.53 8.02 -7.78
C HIS A 263 -17.64 9.06 -8.45
N ALA A 264 -18.05 10.34 -8.39
CA ALA A 264 -17.30 11.45 -8.94
C ALA A 264 -15.89 11.57 -8.33
N MET A 265 -15.75 11.32 -7.03
CA MET A 265 -14.45 11.31 -6.34
C MET A 265 -13.57 10.14 -6.78
N LEU A 266 -14.14 8.95 -6.96
CA LEU A 266 -13.41 7.75 -7.39
C LEU A 266 -13.03 7.78 -8.87
N GLU A 267 -13.75 8.52 -9.72
CA GLU A 267 -13.36 8.73 -11.12
C GLU A 267 -12.14 9.64 -11.25
N ASN A 268 -11.98 10.62 -10.36
CA ASN A 268 -10.94 11.64 -10.46
C ASN A 268 -9.53 11.03 -10.26
N PRO A 269 -8.65 11.01 -11.29
CA PRO A 269 -7.31 10.42 -11.19
C PRO A 269 -6.33 11.27 -10.37
N THR A 270 -6.66 12.53 -10.11
CA THR A 270 -5.78 13.47 -9.39
C THR A 270 -5.96 13.39 -7.87
N LEU A 271 -7.03 12.73 -7.40
CA LEU A 271 -7.31 12.56 -5.99
C LEU A 271 -6.71 11.26 -5.46
N PHE A 272 -5.87 11.39 -4.44
CA PHE A 272 -5.33 10.24 -3.71
C PHE A 272 -6.31 9.80 -2.61
N VAL A 273 -7.27 8.92 -2.98
CA VAL A 273 -8.32 8.43 -2.07
C VAL A 273 -7.86 7.23 -1.23
N GLU A 274 -6.72 6.63 -1.55
CA GLU A 274 -6.17 5.43 -0.89
C GLU A 274 -6.13 5.51 0.65
N PRO A 275 -5.68 6.62 1.29
CA PRO A 275 -5.65 6.71 2.75
C PRO A 275 -7.03 6.60 3.38
N TYR A 276 -8.08 6.99 2.64
CA TYR A 276 -9.45 7.12 3.14
C TYR A 276 -10.35 5.94 2.75
N LEU A 277 -9.83 4.90 2.09
CA LEU A 277 -10.62 3.74 1.68
C LEU A 277 -11.36 3.09 2.87
N HIS A 278 -10.71 3.02 4.02
CA HIS A 278 -11.29 2.47 5.25
C HIS A 278 -12.45 3.31 5.80
N GLN A 279 -12.51 4.60 5.49
CA GLN A 279 -13.61 5.51 5.86
C GLN A 279 -14.69 5.58 4.78
N LEU A 280 -14.33 5.38 3.51
CA LEU A 280 -15.25 5.38 2.37
C LEU A 280 -16.05 4.07 2.23
N THR A 281 -15.44 2.94 2.55
CA THR A 281 -16.05 1.61 2.38
C THR A 281 -17.28 1.39 3.27
N PRO A 282 -17.29 1.76 4.57
CA PRO A 282 -18.44 1.50 5.45
C PRO A 282 -19.74 2.20 5.01
N PRO A 283 -19.77 3.49 4.62
CA PRO A 283 -20.98 4.13 4.09
C PRO A 283 -21.55 3.42 2.85
N ILE A 284 -20.69 2.97 1.93
CA ILE A 284 -21.11 2.21 0.74
C ILE A 284 -21.75 0.88 1.15
N LEU A 285 -21.12 0.16 2.08
CA LEU A 285 -21.65 -1.09 2.63
C LEU A 285 -22.96 -0.88 3.41
N THR A 286 -23.12 0.25 4.10
CA THR A 286 -24.37 0.61 4.80
C THR A 286 -25.51 0.81 3.80
N CYS A 287 -25.30 1.53 2.70
CA CYS A 287 -26.30 1.68 1.63
C CYS A 287 -26.69 0.32 1.01
N LEU A 288 -25.75 -0.61 0.93
CA LEU A 288 -25.96 -1.93 0.34
C LEU A 288 -26.71 -2.90 1.29
N LEU A 289 -26.35 -2.91 2.56
CA LEU A 289 -26.77 -3.91 3.56
C LEU A 289 -27.88 -3.44 4.51
N THR A 290 -28.39 -2.22 4.35
CA THR A 290 -29.46 -1.71 5.21
C THR A 290 -30.82 -2.34 4.88
N SER A 291 -31.54 -2.72 5.94
CA SER A 291 -32.93 -3.18 5.90
C SER A 291 -33.94 -2.04 5.94
N ALA A 292 -33.51 -0.82 6.28
CA ALA A 292 -34.38 0.31 6.63
C ALA A 292 -34.71 1.25 5.46
N LEU A 293 -34.50 0.82 4.21
CA LEU A 293 -34.84 1.64 3.04
C LEU A 293 -36.37 1.75 2.92
N PRO A 294 -36.93 2.96 2.72
CA PRO A 294 -38.38 3.14 2.61
C PRO A 294 -38.96 2.29 1.48
N PRO A 295 -40.08 1.57 1.72
CA PRO A 295 -40.83 0.95 0.64
C PRO A 295 -41.50 2.07 -0.18
N VAL A 296 -41.10 2.20 -1.43
CA VAL A 296 -41.64 3.19 -2.36
C VAL A 296 -42.40 2.45 -3.46
N PRO A 297 -43.57 2.96 -3.92
CA PRO A 297 -44.29 2.38 -5.05
C PRO A 297 -43.41 2.28 -6.29
N SER A 298 -43.60 1.22 -7.09
CA SER A 298 -42.79 0.85 -8.26
C SER A 298 -42.63 1.93 -9.35
N ASP A 299 -43.47 2.96 -9.34
CA ASP A 299 -43.46 4.08 -10.31
C ASP A 299 -42.61 5.30 -9.89
N THR A 300 -42.06 5.31 -8.67
CA THR A 300 -41.25 6.44 -8.19
C THR A 300 -39.76 6.16 -8.35
N TYR A 301 -39.05 7.07 -9.02
CA TYR A 301 -37.59 7.08 -9.10
C TYR A 301 -37.02 8.09 -8.09
N PRO A 302 -35.93 7.77 -7.37
CA PRO A 302 -35.16 6.52 -7.35
C PRO A 302 -35.80 5.41 -6.50
N SER A 303 -35.62 4.15 -6.91
CA SER A 303 -36.14 2.98 -6.18
C SER A 303 -35.06 2.32 -5.31
N PRO A 304 -35.42 1.65 -4.20
CA PRO A 304 -34.46 0.93 -3.35
C PRO A 304 -33.48 -0.03 -4.08
N PRO A 305 -33.90 -0.83 -5.09
CA PRO A 305 -32.94 -1.65 -5.84
C PRO A 305 -31.95 -0.82 -6.66
N THR A 306 -32.36 0.33 -7.22
CA THR A 306 -31.44 1.18 -8.00
C THR A 306 -30.30 1.74 -7.15
N ILE A 307 -30.58 2.18 -5.92
CA ILE A 307 -29.54 2.65 -4.99
C ILE A 307 -28.57 1.53 -4.62
N ARG A 308 -29.10 0.33 -4.36
CA ARG A 308 -28.29 -0.84 -4.08
C ARG A 308 -27.43 -1.25 -5.29
N THR A 309 -27.93 -1.15 -6.52
CA THR A 309 -27.11 -1.36 -7.73
C THR A 309 -25.98 -0.34 -7.86
N LEU A 310 -26.25 0.94 -7.59
CA LEU A 310 -25.24 2.00 -7.64
C LEU A 310 -24.16 1.78 -6.57
N ALA A 311 -24.56 1.45 -5.34
CA ALA A 311 -23.63 1.11 -4.27
C ALA A 311 -22.78 -0.12 -4.62
N ALA A 312 -23.37 -1.16 -5.21
CA ALA A 312 -22.66 -2.36 -5.66
C ALA A 312 -21.66 -2.05 -6.79
N SER A 313 -22.03 -1.22 -7.78
CA SER A 313 -21.11 -0.81 -8.84
C SER A 313 -19.95 0.04 -8.32
N LEU A 314 -20.20 0.88 -7.30
CA LEU A 314 -19.14 1.66 -6.66
C LEU A 314 -18.19 0.80 -5.85
N LEU A 315 -18.72 -0.18 -5.13
CA LEU A 315 -17.91 -1.16 -4.41
C LEU A 315 -17.03 -1.96 -5.38
N HIS A 316 -17.58 -2.33 -6.54
CA HIS A 316 -16.82 -3.01 -7.59
C HIS A 316 -15.69 -2.13 -8.15
N LEU A 317 -15.98 -0.87 -8.54
CA LEU A 317 -14.97 0.07 -9.03
C LEU A 317 -13.85 0.31 -7.99
N LEU A 318 -14.22 0.45 -6.72
CA LEU A 318 -13.27 0.60 -5.61
C LEU A 318 -12.36 -0.62 -5.50
N LEU A 319 -12.92 -1.83 -5.54
CA LEU A 319 -12.14 -3.06 -5.47
C LEU A 319 -11.25 -3.25 -6.70
N GLU A 320 -11.74 -2.98 -7.91
CA GLU A 320 -10.95 -3.09 -9.15
C GLU A 320 -9.72 -2.18 -9.11
N ARG A 321 -9.90 -0.93 -8.66
CA ARG A 321 -8.81 0.05 -8.62
C ARG A 321 -7.85 -0.13 -7.46
N HIS A 322 -8.27 -0.66 -6.32
CA HIS A 322 -7.45 -0.65 -5.09
C HIS A 322 -7.15 -2.03 -4.48
N ALA A 323 -7.69 -3.12 -5.02
CA ALA A 323 -7.43 -4.46 -4.47
C ALA A 323 -5.96 -4.87 -4.59
N TYR A 324 -5.24 -4.45 -5.65
CA TYR A 324 -3.82 -4.78 -5.80
C TYR A 324 -2.94 -4.10 -4.74
N ALA A 325 -3.32 -2.89 -4.31
CA ALA A 325 -2.56 -2.10 -3.34
C ALA A 325 -2.81 -2.59 -1.90
N TYR A 326 -4.00 -3.12 -1.63
CA TYR A 326 -4.42 -3.56 -0.30
C TYR A 326 -4.96 -4.99 -0.31
N PRO A 327 -4.10 -6.01 -0.11
CA PRO A 327 -4.50 -7.42 -0.08
C PRO A 327 -5.54 -7.75 1.00
N SER A 328 -5.66 -6.93 2.05
CA SER A 328 -6.62 -7.13 3.15
C SER A 328 -8.03 -6.60 2.86
N LEU A 329 -8.19 -5.74 1.84
CA LEU A 329 -9.46 -5.09 1.53
C LEU A 329 -10.48 -6.10 0.99
N LEU A 330 -10.08 -6.92 0.01
CA LEU A 330 -10.94 -7.90 -0.64
C LEU A 330 -11.47 -8.95 0.36
N PRO A 331 -10.65 -9.64 1.18
CA PRO A 331 -11.15 -10.60 2.18
C PRO A 331 -12.10 -9.96 3.21
N ARG A 332 -11.82 -8.72 3.62
CA ARG A 332 -12.66 -8.00 4.60
C ARG A 332 -14.05 -7.67 4.03
N VAL A 333 -14.10 -7.17 2.79
CA VAL A 333 -15.37 -6.86 2.11
C VAL A 333 -16.17 -8.14 1.85
N THR A 334 -15.55 -9.18 1.30
CA THR A 334 -16.21 -10.47 1.05
C THR A 334 -16.78 -11.07 2.34
N LYS A 335 -16.00 -11.09 3.43
CA LYS A 335 -16.49 -11.55 4.74
C LYS A 335 -17.68 -10.74 5.25
N THR A 336 -17.68 -9.43 5.03
CA THR A 336 -18.78 -8.56 5.45
C THR A 336 -20.05 -8.81 4.64
N LEU A 337 -19.94 -9.02 3.32
CA LEU A 337 -21.07 -9.34 2.44
C LEU A 337 -21.64 -10.74 2.73
N LEU A 338 -20.79 -11.75 2.93
CA LEU A 338 -21.24 -13.10 3.32
C LEU A 338 -21.98 -13.08 4.66
N ARG A 339 -21.47 -12.33 5.65
CA ARG A 339 -22.18 -12.12 6.93
C ARG A 339 -23.51 -11.36 6.73
N GLY A 340 -23.57 -10.44 5.78
CA GLY A 340 -24.80 -9.76 5.39
C GLY A 340 -25.83 -10.70 4.77
N LEU A 341 -25.39 -11.69 4.00
CA LEU A 341 -26.24 -12.71 3.37
C LEU A 341 -26.73 -13.77 4.38
N ALA A 342 -25.88 -14.13 5.36
CA ALA A 342 -26.17 -15.14 6.38
C ALA A 342 -26.98 -14.64 7.58
N GLY A 343 -26.99 -13.34 7.84
CA GLY A 343 -27.54 -12.79 9.07
C GLY A 343 -29.06 -13.00 9.20
N GLU A 344 -29.50 -13.41 10.37
CA GLU A 344 -30.92 -13.48 10.73
C GLU A 344 -31.52 -12.05 10.81
N ASN A 345 -32.78 -11.88 10.38
CA ASN A 345 -33.55 -10.61 10.43
C ASN A 345 -32.95 -9.43 9.63
N ARG A 346 -32.25 -9.70 8.52
CA ARG A 346 -31.68 -8.64 7.67
C ARG A 346 -32.64 -8.11 6.60
N GLY A 347 -33.77 -8.76 6.38
CA GLY A 347 -34.75 -8.36 5.36
C GLY A 347 -34.26 -8.67 3.94
N LEU A 348 -35.21 -8.96 3.05
CA LEU A 348 -34.93 -9.46 1.70
C LEU A 348 -34.10 -8.48 0.85
N GLY A 349 -34.36 -7.18 0.97
CA GLY A 349 -33.59 -6.15 0.27
C GLY A 349 -32.10 -6.10 0.65
N ALA A 350 -31.73 -6.38 1.90
CA ALA A 350 -30.31 -6.40 2.31
C ALA A 350 -29.60 -7.65 1.77
N ARG A 351 -30.28 -8.79 1.74
CA ARG A 351 -29.76 -10.03 1.13
C ARG A 351 -29.55 -9.86 -0.37
N TRP A 352 -30.50 -9.20 -1.05
CA TRP A 352 -30.37 -8.83 -2.46
C TRP A 352 -29.14 -7.94 -2.71
N GLY A 353 -28.95 -6.90 -1.89
CA GLY A 353 -27.77 -6.03 -1.98
C GLY A 353 -26.47 -6.79 -1.74
N ALA A 354 -26.43 -7.66 -0.73
CA ALA A 354 -25.28 -8.51 -0.44
C ALA A 354 -24.93 -9.44 -1.63
N ALA A 355 -25.94 -10.10 -2.22
CA ALA A 355 -25.76 -10.95 -3.39
C ALA A 355 -25.23 -10.15 -4.59
N ARG A 356 -25.81 -8.98 -4.89
CA ARG A 356 -25.35 -8.13 -6.00
C ARG A 356 -23.92 -7.62 -5.80
N GLY A 357 -23.55 -7.27 -4.56
CA GLY A 357 -22.18 -6.91 -4.20
C GLY A 357 -21.19 -8.06 -4.41
N LEU A 358 -21.58 -9.29 -4.08
CA LEU A 358 -20.77 -10.49 -4.30
C LEU A 358 -20.61 -10.81 -5.79
N SER A 359 -21.65 -10.64 -6.62
CA SER A 359 -21.58 -10.81 -8.09
C SER A 359 -20.48 -9.91 -8.68
N GLY A 360 -20.43 -8.64 -8.28
CA GLY A 360 -19.37 -7.72 -8.73
C GLY A 360 -17.96 -8.16 -8.34
N ILE A 361 -17.78 -8.82 -7.20
CA ILE A 361 -16.47 -9.34 -6.77
C ILE A 361 -16.05 -10.54 -7.62
N VAL A 362 -17.01 -11.41 -7.93
CA VAL A 362 -16.79 -12.66 -8.63
C VAL A 362 -16.43 -12.46 -10.10
N VAL A 363 -17.06 -11.50 -10.77
CA VAL A 363 -16.86 -11.19 -12.20
C VAL A 363 -15.61 -10.33 -12.45
N GLY A 364 -15.22 -9.49 -11.49
CA GLY A 364 -14.08 -8.57 -11.64
C GLY A 364 -12.78 -9.11 -11.06
N VAL A 365 -12.41 -8.58 -9.89
CA VAL A 365 -11.14 -8.85 -9.21
C VAL A 365 -10.92 -10.33 -8.89
N GLY A 366 -11.99 -11.11 -8.71
CA GLY A 366 -11.91 -12.56 -8.48
C GLY A 366 -11.61 -13.41 -9.73
N ALA A 367 -11.71 -12.84 -10.94
CA ALA A 367 -11.55 -13.57 -12.20
C ALA A 367 -10.08 -13.76 -12.63
N GLU A 368 -9.15 -12.95 -12.13
CA GLU A 368 -7.72 -13.09 -12.44
C GLU A 368 -7.09 -14.22 -11.60
N PRO A 369 -6.55 -15.29 -12.21
CA PRO A 369 -5.76 -16.28 -11.50
C PRO A 369 -4.41 -15.65 -11.14
N ALA A 370 -4.33 -14.99 -9.99
CA ALA A 370 -3.07 -14.47 -9.50
C ALA A 370 -2.04 -15.61 -9.41
N THR A 371 -0.94 -15.46 -10.17
CA THR A 371 0.25 -16.30 -10.11
C THR A 371 0.79 -16.32 -8.68
N GLY A 372 0.42 -17.36 -7.92
CA GLY A 372 0.95 -17.64 -6.58
C GLY A 372 0.09 -17.05 -5.46
N GLY A 373 -0.76 -17.90 -4.88
CA GLY A 373 -1.34 -17.70 -3.55
C GLY A 373 -2.65 -16.90 -3.53
N THR A 374 -3.74 -17.60 -3.21
CA THR A 374 -5.06 -17.05 -2.83
C THR A 374 -5.88 -16.32 -3.90
N GLY A 375 -6.33 -17.06 -4.92
CA GLY A 375 -7.57 -16.76 -5.67
C GLY A 375 -8.83 -16.95 -4.81
N GLY A 376 -8.85 -16.33 -3.62
CA GLY A 376 -9.74 -16.71 -2.52
C GLY A 376 -11.18 -16.21 -2.63
N GLY A 377 -11.46 -15.19 -3.44
CA GLY A 377 -12.80 -14.61 -3.57
C GLY A 377 -13.81 -15.60 -4.17
N ASN A 378 -13.51 -16.15 -5.35
CA ASN A 378 -14.43 -17.01 -6.09
C ASN A 378 -14.60 -18.38 -5.42
N LYS A 379 -13.50 -18.97 -4.94
CA LYS A 379 -13.52 -20.24 -4.22
C LYS A 379 -14.29 -20.12 -2.91
N ALA A 380 -13.99 -19.12 -2.07
CA ALA A 380 -14.68 -18.95 -0.79
C ALA A 380 -16.17 -18.62 -0.94
N VAL A 381 -16.55 -17.80 -1.93
CA VAL A 381 -17.96 -17.49 -2.21
C VAL A 381 -18.70 -18.75 -2.69
N ARG A 382 -18.06 -19.57 -3.54
CA ARG A 382 -18.65 -20.81 -4.04
C ARG A 382 -18.79 -21.87 -2.96
N GLU A 383 -17.78 -22.06 -2.11
CA GLU A 383 -17.83 -23.01 -0.99
C GLU A 383 -18.89 -22.61 0.03
N TRP A 384 -18.91 -21.33 0.39
CA TRP A 384 -19.82 -20.83 1.41
C TRP A 384 -21.28 -20.81 0.94
N ILE A 385 -21.57 -20.29 -0.25
CA ILE A 385 -22.93 -20.26 -0.79
C ILE A 385 -23.36 -21.69 -1.18
N GLY A 386 -22.46 -22.47 -1.78
CA GLY A 386 -22.71 -23.85 -2.22
C GLY A 386 -23.11 -24.78 -1.07
N GLY A 387 -22.36 -24.79 0.03
CA GLY A 387 -22.68 -25.60 1.21
C GLY A 387 -23.86 -25.08 2.03
N GLY A 388 -24.21 -23.79 1.88
CA GLY A 388 -25.23 -23.10 2.68
C GLY A 388 -26.58 -22.85 1.99
N LEU A 389 -26.83 -23.38 0.79
CA LEU A 389 -28.03 -23.07 -0.02
C LEU A 389 -29.36 -23.45 0.67
N LYS A 390 -29.43 -24.63 1.28
CA LYS A 390 -30.63 -25.12 1.98
C LYS A 390 -31.03 -24.24 3.18
N PRO A 391 -30.15 -23.96 4.15
CA PRO A 391 -30.51 -23.06 5.26
C PRO A 391 -30.78 -21.64 4.77
N LEU A 392 -30.09 -21.18 3.72
CA LEU A 392 -30.37 -19.87 3.12
C LEU A 392 -31.77 -19.79 2.51
N GLY A 393 -32.22 -20.85 1.82
CA GLY A 393 -33.57 -20.94 1.25
C GLY A 393 -34.66 -20.90 2.32
N GLU A 394 -34.50 -21.69 3.39
CA GLU A 394 -35.43 -21.68 4.51
C GLU A 394 -35.46 -20.32 5.25
N MET A 395 -34.33 -19.62 5.35
CA MET A 395 -34.28 -18.28 5.92
C MET A 395 -35.02 -17.25 5.05
N ILE A 396 -34.89 -17.34 3.73
CA ILE A 396 -35.59 -16.46 2.78
C ILE A 396 -37.10 -16.70 2.82
N GLU A 397 -37.55 -17.96 3.00
CA GLU A 397 -38.97 -18.30 3.16
C GLU A 397 -39.59 -17.74 4.45
N ARG A 398 -38.80 -17.62 5.53
CA ARG A 398 -39.23 -17.11 6.83
C ARG A 398 -39.36 -15.58 6.89
N GLU A 399 -38.75 -14.83 5.97
CA GLU A 399 -38.78 -13.36 5.95
C GLU A 399 -39.96 -12.80 5.15
N ASP A 400 -40.68 -11.81 5.70
CA ASP A 400 -41.83 -11.17 5.05
C ASP A 400 -41.45 -10.45 3.73
N GLU A 401 -42.30 -10.55 2.71
CA GLU A 401 -42.13 -9.86 1.43
C GLU A 401 -42.55 -8.39 1.54
N THR A 402 -41.71 -7.48 1.04
CA THR A 402 -42.04 -6.05 0.95
C THR A 402 -42.85 -5.75 -0.32
N TYR A 403 -42.61 -6.51 -1.40
CA TYR A 403 -43.35 -6.46 -2.66
C TYR A 403 -43.47 -7.86 -3.27
N GLU A 404 -44.55 -8.10 -4.03
CA GLU A 404 -44.77 -9.37 -4.73
C GLU A 404 -43.58 -9.66 -5.67
N GLY A 405 -42.89 -10.79 -5.44
CA GLY A 405 -41.76 -11.21 -6.27
C GLY A 405 -40.36 -10.86 -5.73
N GLU A 406 -40.25 -10.15 -4.60
CA GLU A 406 -38.96 -9.81 -3.98
C GLU A 406 -38.10 -11.05 -3.68
N ARG A 407 -38.73 -12.13 -3.19
CA ARG A 407 -38.05 -13.40 -2.93
C ARG A 407 -37.51 -14.02 -4.21
N GLN A 408 -38.26 -13.97 -5.30
CA GLN A 408 -37.82 -14.52 -6.59
C GLN A 408 -36.65 -13.71 -7.17
N ASP A 409 -36.64 -12.40 -6.97
CA ASP A 409 -35.54 -11.53 -7.40
C ASP A 409 -34.25 -11.77 -6.59
N VAL A 410 -34.36 -12.00 -5.28
CA VAL A 410 -33.22 -12.39 -4.41
C VAL A 410 -32.65 -13.74 -4.85
N VAL A 411 -33.51 -14.74 -5.03
CA VAL A 411 -33.11 -16.08 -5.46
C VAL A 411 -32.45 -16.03 -6.84
N ARG A 412 -32.99 -15.24 -7.78
CA ARG A 412 -32.40 -15.03 -9.11
C ARG A 412 -31.01 -14.41 -9.04
N GLU A 413 -30.80 -13.39 -8.22
CA GLU A 413 -29.47 -12.78 -8.06
C GLU A 413 -28.46 -13.73 -7.40
N ILE A 414 -28.86 -14.48 -6.36
CA ILE A 414 -27.98 -15.49 -5.75
C ILE A 414 -27.60 -16.57 -6.78
N PHE A 415 -28.55 -16.99 -7.60
CA PHE A 415 -28.29 -17.93 -8.69
C PHE A 415 -27.34 -17.34 -9.75
N ASN A 416 -27.51 -16.05 -10.11
CA ASN A 416 -26.59 -15.36 -11.02
C ASN A 416 -25.16 -15.30 -10.45
N VAL A 417 -25.01 -15.00 -9.16
CA VAL A 417 -23.69 -15.01 -8.47
C VAL A 417 -23.04 -16.38 -8.56
N LEU A 418 -23.80 -17.45 -8.29
CA LEU A 418 -23.31 -18.82 -8.38
C LEU A 418 -22.89 -19.18 -9.80
N LYS A 419 -23.72 -18.83 -10.79
CA LYS A 419 -23.42 -19.04 -12.21
C LYS A 419 -22.14 -18.30 -12.63
N GLU A 420 -22.01 -17.03 -12.26
CA GLU A 420 -20.83 -16.20 -12.54
C GLU A 420 -19.56 -16.76 -11.89
N SER A 421 -19.69 -17.35 -10.69
CA SER A 421 -18.55 -18.00 -10.02
C SER A 421 -18.06 -19.26 -10.75
N VAL A 422 -18.97 -19.98 -11.42
CA VAL A 422 -18.66 -21.24 -12.11
C VAL A 422 -18.16 -21.01 -13.54
N LEU A 423 -18.59 -19.94 -14.21
CA LEU A 423 -18.13 -19.56 -15.56
C LEU A 423 -16.61 -19.29 -15.65
N SER A 424 -15.92 -19.13 -14.52
CA SER A 424 -14.47 -18.97 -14.44
C SER A 424 -13.68 -20.30 -14.56
N LEU A 425 -14.36 -21.46 -14.55
CA LEU A 425 -13.75 -22.78 -14.76
C LEU A 425 -13.93 -23.21 -16.23
N PRO A 426 -12.91 -23.80 -16.89
CA PRO A 426 -13.11 -24.40 -18.20
C PRO A 426 -14.15 -25.51 -18.06
N SER A 427 -15.22 -25.42 -18.87
CA SER A 427 -16.27 -26.43 -18.99
C SER A 427 -15.63 -27.82 -19.15
N SER A 428 -15.63 -28.62 -18.08
CA SER A 428 -15.37 -30.05 -18.19
C SER A 428 -16.53 -30.63 -18.97
N ALA A 429 -16.24 -31.02 -20.20
CA ALA A 429 -17.15 -31.66 -21.12
C ALA A 429 -17.80 -32.89 -20.49
N ASP A 430 -19.09 -32.81 -20.22
CA ASP A 430 -20.01 -33.95 -20.26
C ASP A 430 -21.42 -33.44 -20.59
N SER A 431 -21.72 -33.38 -21.88
CA SER A 431 -23.01 -32.91 -22.43
C SER A 431 -24.19 -33.86 -22.16
N SER A 432 -24.08 -34.84 -21.27
CA SER A 432 -25.07 -35.93 -21.12
C SER A 432 -25.37 -36.38 -19.68
N ALA A 433 -25.32 -35.49 -18.68
CA ALA A 433 -25.86 -35.82 -17.35
C ALA A 433 -27.41 -35.77 -17.37
N PRO A 434 -28.13 -36.82 -16.92
CA PRO A 434 -29.58 -36.81 -16.83
C PRO A 434 -30.06 -35.79 -15.78
N ARG A 435 -31.21 -35.16 -16.05
CA ARG A 435 -31.86 -34.22 -15.13
C ARG A 435 -32.23 -34.97 -13.84
N PRO A 436 -31.72 -34.56 -12.65
CA PRO A 436 -32.14 -35.15 -11.39
C PRO A 436 -33.62 -34.81 -11.10
N PRO A 437 -34.35 -35.69 -10.40
CA PRO A 437 -35.75 -35.46 -10.06
C PRO A 437 -35.89 -34.31 -9.05
N LEU A 438 -37.02 -33.60 -9.11
CA LEU A 438 -37.32 -32.44 -8.26
C LEU A 438 -37.21 -32.75 -6.76
N SER A 439 -37.48 -34.00 -6.34
CA SER A 439 -37.32 -34.46 -4.95
C SER A 439 -35.87 -34.33 -4.47
N ASP A 440 -34.91 -34.81 -5.28
CA ASP A 440 -33.49 -34.83 -4.92
C ASP A 440 -32.91 -33.42 -4.91
N LEU A 441 -33.40 -32.55 -5.80
CA LEU A 441 -33.05 -31.13 -5.80
C LEU A 441 -33.65 -30.39 -4.60
N THR A 442 -34.88 -30.72 -4.21
CA THR A 442 -35.56 -30.10 -3.07
C THR A 442 -34.90 -30.49 -1.75
N ASP A 443 -34.52 -31.76 -1.61
CA ASP A 443 -33.82 -32.25 -0.41
C ASP A 443 -32.44 -31.61 -0.24
N ARG A 444 -31.77 -31.28 -1.36
CA ARG A 444 -30.41 -30.71 -1.38
C ARG A 444 -30.34 -29.19 -1.33
N TYR A 445 -31.22 -28.49 -2.05
CA TYR A 445 -31.14 -27.03 -2.24
C TYR A 445 -32.32 -26.27 -1.61
N GLY A 446 -33.36 -26.96 -1.14
CA GLY A 446 -34.60 -26.35 -0.67
C GLY A 446 -35.59 -26.05 -1.80
N SER A 447 -36.86 -25.84 -1.45
CA SER A 447 -37.98 -25.77 -2.40
C SER A 447 -37.85 -24.65 -3.45
N LEU A 448 -37.39 -23.48 -3.02
CA LEU A 448 -37.22 -22.30 -3.87
C LEU A 448 -36.06 -22.46 -4.85
N PHE A 449 -34.86 -22.79 -4.37
CA PHE A 449 -33.69 -22.92 -5.22
C PHE A 449 -33.83 -24.12 -6.19
N ALA A 450 -34.44 -25.22 -5.75
CA ALA A 450 -34.74 -26.38 -6.61
C ALA A 450 -35.64 -25.99 -7.80
N SER A 451 -36.70 -25.22 -7.56
CA SER A 451 -37.59 -24.74 -8.63
C SER A 451 -36.88 -23.82 -9.64
N THR A 452 -35.96 -22.97 -9.17
CA THR A 452 -35.18 -22.08 -10.05
C THR A 452 -34.09 -22.80 -10.82
N ILE A 453 -33.44 -23.80 -10.21
CA ILE A 453 -32.43 -24.65 -10.87
C ILE A 453 -33.10 -25.51 -11.95
N GLU A 454 -34.30 -26.03 -11.70
CA GLU A 454 -35.09 -26.75 -12.70
C GLU A 454 -35.50 -25.83 -13.86
N ALA A 455 -36.04 -24.65 -13.56
CA ALA A 455 -36.46 -23.68 -14.56
C ALA A 455 -35.29 -23.16 -15.43
N GLN A 456 -34.10 -22.99 -14.83
CA GLN A 456 -32.90 -22.47 -15.51
C GLN A 456 -31.84 -23.56 -15.79
N TRP A 457 -32.27 -24.83 -15.88
CA TRP A 457 -31.35 -25.96 -16.11
C TRP A 457 -30.50 -25.78 -17.37
N GLU A 458 -31.03 -25.17 -18.44
CA GLU A 458 -30.28 -24.96 -19.68
C GLU A 458 -29.45 -23.67 -19.70
N GLN A 459 -29.65 -22.77 -18.73
CA GLN A 459 -29.01 -21.46 -18.66
C GLN A 459 -27.93 -21.37 -17.56
N GLY A 460 -27.27 -22.49 -17.24
CA GLY A 460 -26.17 -22.57 -16.26
C GLY A 460 -26.49 -23.31 -14.96
N GLY A 461 -27.73 -23.78 -14.77
CA GLY A 461 -28.11 -24.56 -13.58
C GLY A 461 -27.38 -25.91 -13.45
N ARG A 462 -27.00 -26.51 -14.59
CA ARG A 462 -26.20 -27.76 -14.63
C ARG A 462 -24.80 -27.53 -14.04
N ASP A 463 -24.17 -26.44 -14.44
CA ASP A 463 -22.81 -26.10 -14.04
C ASP A 463 -22.80 -25.77 -12.54
N VAL A 464 -23.81 -25.05 -12.05
CA VAL A 464 -24.01 -24.80 -10.61
C VAL A 464 -24.24 -26.11 -9.84
N HIS A 465 -25.08 -27.02 -10.36
CA HIS A 465 -25.33 -28.32 -9.73
C HIS A 465 -24.06 -29.17 -9.61
N HIS A 466 -23.28 -29.30 -10.69
CA HIS A 466 -22.00 -30.03 -10.67
C HIS A 466 -20.96 -29.36 -9.78
N ALA A 467 -20.89 -28.03 -9.81
CA ALA A 467 -19.96 -27.26 -9.00
C ALA A 467 -20.27 -27.37 -7.50
N VAL A 468 -21.53 -27.34 -7.09
CA VAL A 468 -21.90 -27.48 -5.68
C VAL A 468 -21.82 -28.95 -5.22
N ALA A 469 -22.19 -29.90 -6.07
CA ALA A 469 -22.06 -31.34 -5.76
C ALA A 469 -20.60 -31.77 -5.52
N GLY A 470 -19.64 -31.24 -6.29
CA GLY A 470 -18.22 -31.54 -6.08
C GLY A 470 -17.64 -30.94 -4.80
N ILE A 471 -18.19 -29.82 -4.30
CA ILE A 471 -17.77 -29.22 -3.02
C ILE A 471 -18.34 -30.01 -1.85
N GLN A 472 -19.60 -30.43 -1.94
CA GLN A 472 -20.23 -31.21 -0.87
C GLN A 472 -19.52 -32.56 -0.68
N GLN A 473 -19.11 -33.21 -1.77
CA GLN A 473 -18.29 -34.43 -1.70
C GLN A 473 -16.91 -34.19 -1.09
N GLN A 474 -16.30 -33.02 -1.29
CA GLN A 474 -15.04 -32.66 -0.64
C GLN A 474 -15.23 -32.41 0.85
N LEU A 475 -16.29 -31.70 1.26
CA LEU A 475 -16.61 -31.47 2.66
C LEU A 475 -16.95 -32.77 3.40
N GLU A 476 -17.73 -33.66 2.78
CA GLU A 476 -18.03 -35.00 3.33
C GLU A 476 -16.78 -35.88 3.45
N GLN A 477 -15.77 -35.65 2.61
CA GLN A 477 -14.51 -36.38 2.63
C GLN A 477 -13.53 -35.79 3.66
N GLU A 478 -13.51 -34.47 3.84
CA GLU A 478 -12.77 -33.78 4.92
C GLU A 478 -13.36 -34.10 6.31
N ASP A 479 -14.69 -34.14 6.45
CA ASP A 479 -15.36 -34.54 7.69
C ASP A 479 -15.08 -36.01 8.02
N ALA A 480 -15.03 -36.91 7.01
CA ALA A 480 -14.66 -38.31 7.20
C ALA A 480 -13.18 -38.54 7.54
N GLU A 481 -12.27 -37.70 7.01
CA GLU A 481 -10.85 -37.70 7.39
C GLU A 481 -10.64 -37.13 8.80
N ALA A 482 -11.39 -36.10 9.20
CA ALA A 482 -11.34 -35.54 10.55
C ALA A 482 -11.93 -36.50 11.61
N GLU A 483 -12.98 -37.26 11.27
CA GLU A 483 -13.48 -38.34 12.12
C GLU A 483 -12.49 -39.51 12.22
N ALA A 484 -11.73 -39.81 11.16
CA ALA A 484 -10.69 -40.84 11.17
C ALA A 484 -9.43 -40.43 11.95
N GLU A 485 -9.03 -39.15 11.92
CA GLU A 485 -7.91 -38.62 12.73
C GLU A 485 -8.29 -38.45 14.21
N GLY A 486 -9.56 -38.16 14.51
CA GLY A 486 -10.08 -38.09 15.88
C GLY A 486 -10.20 -39.44 16.59
N GLU A 487 -10.19 -40.57 15.85
CA GLU A 487 -10.20 -41.91 16.41
C GLU A 487 -8.79 -42.45 16.75
N ASP A 488 -7.70 -41.83 16.26
CA ASP A 488 -6.32 -42.30 16.49
C ASP A 488 -5.62 -41.62 17.70
N GLU A 489 -6.19 -40.54 18.25
CA GLU A 489 -5.71 -39.89 19.50
C GLU A 489 -6.36 -40.46 20.79
N GLY A 490 -7.24 -41.46 20.68
CA GLY A 490 -7.99 -42.03 21.81
C GLY A 490 -7.26 -43.12 22.62
N ASP A 491 -6.12 -43.64 22.14
CA ASP A 491 -5.48 -44.85 22.71
C ASP A 491 -4.02 -44.62 23.17
N ALA A 492 -3.74 -43.49 23.82
CA ALA A 492 -2.44 -43.24 24.46
C ALA A 492 -2.52 -42.48 25.80
N GLU A 493 -3.40 -42.88 26.72
CA GLU A 493 -3.23 -42.58 28.14
C GLU A 493 -3.31 -43.88 28.95
N GLY A 494 -2.13 -44.44 29.22
CA GLY A 494 -1.93 -45.56 30.13
C GLY A 494 -0.53 -45.49 30.73
N ASP A 495 -0.51 -45.18 32.04
CA ASP A 495 0.57 -45.37 33.01
C ASP A 495 1.85 -44.54 32.86
N GLU A 496 2.02 -43.54 33.74
CA GLU A 496 3.24 -43.43 34.56
C GLU A 496 2.98 -42.57 35.82
N ASP A 497 3.57 -43.04 36.91
CA ASP A 497 3.23 -42.87 38.31
C ASP A 497 3.58 -41.51 38.97
N GLU A 498 3.01 -41.38 40.17
CA GLU A 498 3.33 -40.47 41.28
C GLU A 498 4.83 -40.19 41.50
N GLU A 499 5.20 -38.93 41.78
CA GLU A 499 5.84 -38.48 43.04
C GLU A 499 6.37 -37.02 42.97
N ASP A 500 6.29 -36.36 44.12
CA ASP A 500 7.12 -35.24 44.63
C ASP A 500 6.81 -33.74 44.34
N GLU A 501 6.23 -33.15 45.40
CA GLU A 501 6.78 -32.05 46.21
C GLU A 501 6.79 -30.56 45.75
N GLU A 502 6.32 -29.76 46.73
CA GLU A 502 6.73 -28.40 47.12
C GLU A 502 6.11 -27.15 46.47
N ASP A 503 5.10 -26.67 47.21
CA ASP A 503 4.82 -25.29 47.61
C ASP A 503 5.94 -24.25 47.34
N GLY A 504 5.58 -23.19 46.62
CA GLY A 504 6.49 -22.10 46.26
C GLY A 504 5.73 -20.81 45.96
N GLY A 505 5.20 -20.18 47.01
CA GLY A 505 4.72 -18.80 46.94
C GLY A 505 5.84 -17.78 46.72
N ALA A 506 5.64 -16.85 45.79
CA ALA A 506 6.40 -15.61 45.64
C ALA A 506 5.40 -14.49 45.28
N MET A 507 4.94 -13.70 46.25
CA MET A 507 5.49 -12.39 46.65
C MET A 507 5.67 -11.41 45.48
N GLU A 508 4.69 -10.51 45.38
CA GLU A 508 4.79 -9.19 44.76
C GLU A 508 5.76 -8.30 45.56
N GLU A 509 6.69 -7.65 44.85
CA GLU A 509 7.13 -6.27 45.09
C GLU A 509 7.22 -5.54 43.74
#